data_AF-A0A523TUL5-F1
#
_entry.id   AF-A0A523TUL5-F1
#
_cell.length_a   1.000
_cell.length_b   1.000
_cell.length_c   1.000
_cell.angle_alpha   90.00
_cell.angle_beta   90.00
_cell.angle_gamma   90.00
#
_symmetry.space_group_name_H-M   'P 1'
#
loop_
_entity.id
_entity.type
_entity.pdbx_description
1 polymer ?
#
loop_
_entity_poly.entity_id
_entity_poly.type
_entity_poly.pdbx_seq_one_letter_code
_entity_poly.pdbx_strand_id
1 'polypeptide(L)' 'MAYSVKSKKSGKMYHLHSKEVTLAGNRKQRIYYFAGVAGPDSLDELPTGYEVMENQRTGLPMLRKKR' A
#
# COMPACT_ATOMS: atom_id res chain seq x y z
N MET A 1 -10.59 3.88 10.36
CA MET A 1 -9.50 3.04 10.92
C MET A 1 -8.65 2.60 9.74
N ALA A 2 -7.36 2.93 9.73
CA ALA A 2 -6.51 2.65 8.58
C ALA A 2 -6.50 1.16 8.21
N TYR A 3 -6.76 0.86 6.93
CA TYR A 3 -6.69 -0.47 6.37
C TYR A 3 -5.31 -1.06 6.66
N SER A 4 -5.28 -2.23 7.29
CA SER A 4 -4.03 -2.87 7.70
C SER A 4 -3.97 -4.33 7.30
N VAL A 5 -2.74 -4.79 7.05
CA VAL A 5 -2.42 -6.15 6.64
C VAL A 5 -1.27 -6.65 7.49
N LYS A 6 -1.44 -7.85 8.05
CA LYS A 6 -0.34 -8.57 8.68
C LYS A 6 0.47 -9.30 7.60
N SER A 7 1.76 -9.01 7.52
CA SER A 7 2.68 -9.77 6.66
C SER A 7 2.70 -11.22 7.11
N LYS A 8 2.50 -12.16 6.17
CA LYS A 8 2.57 -13.60 6.43
C LYS A 8 4.00 -14.03 6.73
N LYS A 9 5.00 -13.37 6.13
CA LYS A 9 6.42 -13.70 6.33
C LYS A 9 6.99 -13.14 7.62
N SER A 10 6.77 -11.85 7.89
CA SER A 10 7.41 -11.15 9.00
C SER A 10 6.53 -11.05 10.25
N GLY A 11 5.22 -11.31 10.13
CA GLY A 11 4.25 -11.12 11.19
C GLY A 11 3.97 -9.65 11.54
N LYS A 12 4.64 -8.70 10.88
CA LYS A 12 4.49 -7.26 11.13
C LYS A 12 3.18 -6.74 10.53
N MET A 13 2.59 -5.76 11.22
CA MET A 13 1.44 -5.03 10.71
C MET A 13 1.90 -3.90 9.81
N TYR A 14 1.21 -3.73 8.69
CA TYR A 14 1.40 -2.62 7.78
C TYR A 14 0.07 -1.95 7.48
N HIS A 15 0.10 -0.63 7.32
CA HIS A 15 -1.06 0.21 7.05
C HIS A 15 -0.98 0.78 5.64
N LEU A 16 -2.11 0.80 4.95
CA LEU A 16 -2.23 1.32 3.61
C LEU A 16 -2.24 2.86 3.62
N HIS A 17 -1.51 3.44 2.67
CA HIS A 17 -1.43 4.87 2.45
C HIS A 17 -1.56 5.21 0.96
N SER A 18 -1.89 6.46 0.67
CA SER A 18 -1.85 7.01 -0.68
C SER A 18 -1.10 8.33 -0.73
N LYS A 19 -0.33 8.56 -1.80
CA LYS A 19 0.38 9.81 -2.01
C LYS A 19 0.36 10.21 -3.46
N GLU A 20 0.20 11.50 -3.72
CA GLU A 20 0.46 12.05 -5.05
C GLU A 20 1.95 12.31 -5.21
N VAL A 21 2.54 11.69 -6.23
CA VAL A 21 3.95 11.86 -6.57
C VAL A 21 4.07 12.38 -8.00
N THR A 22 5.07 13.21 -8.22
CA THR A 22 5.48 13.63 -9.56
C THR A 22 6.55 12.67 -10.04
N LEU A 23 6.22 11.86 -11.04
CA LEU A 23 7.17 10.96 -11.70
C LEU A 23 8.00 11.73 -12.73
N ALA A 24 9.06 11.08 -13.21
CA ALA A 24 9.88 11.59 -14.31
C ALA A 24 8.99 12.00 -15.50
N GLY A 25 9.28 13.15 -16.11
CA GLY A 25 8.47 13.73 -17.17
C GLY A 25 7.26 14.53 -16.68
N ASN A 26 7.28 15.05 -15.45
CA ASN A 26 6.22 15.89 -14.85
C ASN A 26 4.84 15.20 -14.76
N ARG A 27 4.80 13.87 -14.82
CA ARG A 27 3.54 13.12 -14.67
C ARG A 27 3.16 13.01 -13.20
N LYS A 28 2.07 13.66 -12.81
CA LYS A 28 1.44 13.43 -11.51
C LYS A 28 0.76 12.06 -11.50
N GLN A 29 1.05 11.25 -10.50
CA GLN A 29 0.43 9.94 -10.31
C GLN A 29 0.15 9.72 -8.82
N ARG A 30 -1.04 9.22 -8.51
CA ARG A 30 -1.33 8.69 -7.17
C ARG A 30 -0.73 7.30 -7.04
N ILE A 31 0.13 7.12 -6.04
CA ILE A 31 0.68 5.82 -5.65
C ILE A 31 0.03 5.35 -4.36
N TYR A 32 0.03 4.04 -4.17
CA TYR A 32 -0.38 3.40 -2.93
C TYR A 32 0.76 2.58 -2.37
N TYR A 33 0.93 2.61 -1.06
CA TYR A 33 2.03 1.91 -0.38
C TYR A 33 1.64 1.50 1.02
N PHE A 34 2.38 0.52 1.56
CA PHE A 34 2.22 0.02 2.91
C PHE A 34 3.36 0.51 3.80
N ALA A 35 3.04 1.00 5.00
CA ALA A 35 4.00 1.48 5.99
C ALA A 35 3.71 0.88 7.38
N GLY A 36 4.72 0.78 8.25
CA GLY A 36 4.58 0.12 9.55
C GLY A 36 3.72 0.86 10.58
N VAL A 37 3.41 2.14 10.34
CA VAL A 37 2.59 2.98 11.22
C VAL A 37 1.58 3.71 10.35
N ALA A 38 0.35 3.86 10.83
CA ALA A 38 -0.67 4.68 10.18
C ALA A 38 -0.32 6.17 10.32
N GLY A 39 -0.37 6.91 9.21
CA GLY A 39 -0.12 8.34 9.17
C GLY A 39 -1.30 9.13 8.61
N PRO A 40 -1.11 10.44 8.35
CA PRO A 40 -2.15 11.32 7.79
C PRO A 40 -2.62 10.87 6.40
N ASP A 41 -1.72 10.23 5.65
CA ASP A 41 -1.97 9.74 4.29
C ASP A 41 -2.59 8.34 4.28
N SER A 42 -2.99 7.81 5.44
CA SER A 42 -3.54 6.46 5.55
C SER A 42 -4.94 6.36 4.95
N LEU A 43 -5.23 5.23 4.34
CA LEU A 43 -6.54 4.92 3.79
C LEU A 43 -7.27 3.94 4.69
N ASP A 44 -8.56 4.16 4.89
CA ASP A 44 -9.42 3.26 5.65
C ASP A 44 -9.78 2.00 4.87
N GLU A 45 -9.71 2.05 3.52
CA GLU A 45 -10.16 0.96 2.65
C GLU A 45 -9.25 0.76 1.43
N LEU A 46 -9.38 -0.41 0.82
CA LEU A 46 -8.71 -0.73 -0.44
C LEU A 46 -9.34 0.06 -1.60
N PRO A 47 -8.51 0.70 -2.46
CA PRO A 47 -8.99 1.34 -3.67
C PRO A 47 -9.72 0.34 -4.57
N THR A 48 -10.81 0.80 -5.20
CA THR A 48 -11.60 -0.03 -6.11
C THR A 48 -10.73 -0.57 -7.25
N GLY A 49 -10.88 -1.86 -7.55
CA GLY A 49 -10.10 -2.54 -8.60
C GLY A 49 -8.68 -2.93 -8.20
N TYR A 50 -8.30 -2.79 -6.93
CA TYR A 50 -7.03 -3.27 -6.41
C TYR A 50 -7.19 -4.41 -5.41
N GLU A 51 -6.16 -5.24 -5.31
CA GLU A 51 -6.02 -6.30 -4.32
C GLU A 51 -4.61 -6.31 -3.72
N VAL A 52 -4.50 -6.83 -2.50
CA VAL A 52 -3.23 -6.94 -1.78
C VAL A 52 -2.49 -8.19 -2.25
N MET A 53 -1.20 -8.03 -2.52
CA MET A 53 -0.24 -9.13 -2.64
C MET A 53 0.90 -8.91 -1.65
N GLU A 54 1.65 -9.97 -1.34
CA GLU A 54 2.84 -9.88 -0.49
C GLU A 54 4.08 -10.21 -1.29
N ASN A 55 5.11 -9.39 -1.18
CA ASN A 55 6.42 -9.69 -1.76
C ASN A 55 7.03 -10.87 -1.00
N GLN A 56 7.17 -12.03 -1.64
CA GLN A 56 7.70 -13.24 -1.00
C GLN A 56 9.14 -13.09 -0.50
N ARG A 57 9.94 -12.20 -1.10
CA ARG A 57 11.33 -11.95 -0.70
C ARG A 57 11.40 -11.13 0.59
N THR A 58 10.61 -10.07 0.72
CA THR A 58 10.72 -9.12 1.84
C THR A 58 9.59 -9.24 2.88
N GLY A 59 8.47 -9.85 2.53
CA GLY A 59 7.24 -9.86 3.33
C GLY A 59 6.43 -8.56 3.23
N LEU A 60 6.83 -7.61 2.39
CA LEU A 60 6.15 -6.32 2.29
C LEU A 60 4.81 -6.47 1.54
N PRO A 61 3.67 -6.07 2.13
CA PRO A 61 2.41 -5.98 1.40
C PRO A 61 2.45 -4.90 0.33
N MET A 62 1.82 -5.15 -0.82
CA MET A 62 1.77 -4.28 -1.98
C MET A 62 0.41 -4.38 -2.65
N LEU A 63 0.03 -3.37 -3.41
CA LEU A 63 -1.20 -3.39 -4.21
C LEU A 63 -0.90 -3.77 -5.66
N ARG A 64 -1.75 -4.62 -6.24
CA ARG A 64 -1.89 -4.81 -7.70
C ARG A 64 -3.31 -4.55 -8.12
N LYS A 65 -3.49 -4.27 -9.41
CA LYS A 65 -4.82 -4.32 -10.02
C LYS A 65 -5.36 -5.75 -9.93
N LYS A 66 -6.64 -5.87 -9.56
CA LYS A 66 -7.39 -7.11 -9.71
C LYS A 66 -7.36 -7.51 -11.19
N ARG A 67 -7.07 -8.78 -11.43
CA ARG A 67 -7.18 -9.38 -12.76
C ARG A 67 -8.59 -9.87 -13.00
#